data_AF-A0A6A6QN98-F1
#
_entry.id   AF-A0A6A6QN98-F1
#
_cell.length_a   1.000
_cell.length_b   1.000
_cell.length_c   1.000
_cell.angle_alpha   90.00
_cell.angle_beta   90.00
_cell.angle_gamma   90.00
#
_symmetry.space_group_name_H-M   'P 1'
#
loop_
_entity.id
_entity.type
_entity.pdbx_description
1 polymer ?
#
loop_
_entity_poly.entity_id
_entity_poly.type
_entity_poly.pdbx_seq_one_letter_code
_entity_poly.pdbx_strand_id
1 'polypeptide(L)'
;MIDMALCSACSSISVEALTEDLENPPSWWGLFNGLSKPRGMVHLQNALQLKQPCPLCAIIRASIVQYNGDEKFPRRKGSSASSQEQWDVADFEAHLIDAPIYLRPKQDFLRRSFPEESVPSAWHLRGFTAFVPVKGDVLTGVVRLFAQPVLPL
;
A
#
# COMPACT_ATOMS: atom_id res chain seq x y z
N MET A 1 14.33 8.24 -24.20
CA MET A 1 12.93 7.94 -23.83
C MET A 1 12.98 7.15 -22.54
N ILE A 2 12.51 7.72 -21.42
CA ILE A 2 12.40 6.96 -20.17
C ILE A 2 11.17 6.09 -20.36
N ASP A 3 11.40 4.78 -20.45
CA ASP A 3 10.32 3.80 -20.55
C ASP A 3 9.47 3.87 -19.28
N MET A 4 8.24 4.37 -19.40
CA MET A 4 7.31 4.51 -18.27
C MET A 4 6.60 3.17 -17.98
N ALA A 5 7.31 2.07 -18.13
CA ALA A 5 6.80 0.74 -17.86
C ALA A 5 6.73 0.49 -16.35
N LEU A 6 5.71 -0.27 -15.94
CA LEU A 6 5.68 -0.83 -14.60
C LEU A 6 6.80 -1.89 -14.48
N CYS A 7 7.48 -1.94 -13.34
CA CYS A 7 8.34 -3.08 -13.03
C CYS A 7 7.51 -4.36 -12.88
N SER A 8 8.15 -5.53 -12.97
CA SER A 8 7.47 -6.83 -12.85
C SER A 8 6.60 -6.92 -11.60
N ALA A 9 7.12 -6.48 -10.45
CA ALA A 9 6.39 -6.43 -9.19
C ALA A 9 5.14 -5.54 -9.25
N CYS A 10 5.23 -4.36 -9.85
CA CYS A 10 4.09 -3.45 -9.99
C CYS A 10 3.06 -3.97 -11.00
N SER A 11 3.52 -4.63 -12.07
CA SER A 11 2.63 -5.24 -13.07
C SER A 11 1.84 -6.44 -12.53
N SER A 12 2.33 -7.08 -11.47
CA SER A 12 1.67 -8.22 -10.82
C SER A 12 0.55 -7.83 -9.86
N ILE A 13 0.38 -6.53 -9.57
CA ILE A 13 -0.67 -6.06 -8.64
C ILE A 13 -2.03 -6.23 -9.33
N SER A 14 -2.83 -7.15 -8.80
CA SER A 14 -4.20 -7.41 -9.25
C SER A 14 -5.16 -7.48 -8.07
N VAL A 15 -6.47 -7.43 -8.36
CA VAL A 15 -7.53 -7.64 -7.36
C VAL A 15 -7.39 -9.02 -6.70
N GLU A 16 -7.10 -10.04 -7.51
CA GLU A 16 -6.91 -11.42 -7.07
C GLU A 16 -5.74 -11.50 -6.09
N ALA A 17 -4.56 -11.02 -6.48
CA ALA A 17 -3.37 -11.05 -5.64
C ALA A 17 -3.56 -10.25 -4.33
N LEU A 18 -4.24 -9.11 -4.38
CA LEU A 18 -4.53 -8.31 -3.17
C LEU A 18 -5.55 -8.96 -2.24
N THR A 19 -6.41 -9.85 -2.73
CA THR A 19 -7.49 -10.45 -1.93
C THR A 19 -7.21 -11.89 -1.50
N GLU A 20 -6.10 -12.46 -1.96
CA GLU A 20 -5.58 -13.75 -1.54
C GLU A 20 -5.18 -13.77 -0.06
N ASP A 21 -5.26 -14.95 0.55
CA ASP A 21 -4.81 -15.18 1.92
C ASP A 21 -3.27 -15.04 1.96
N LEU A 22 -2.78 -14.15 2.82
CA LEU A 22 -1.36 -13.92 2.98
C LEU A 22 -0.74 -15.06 3.78
N GLU A 23 0.12 -15.83 3.14
CA GLU A 23 0.93 -16.85 3.81
C GLU A 23 1.98 -16.19 4.72
N ASN A 24 2.10 -16.67 5.96
CA ASN A 24 3.09 -16.20 6.94
C ASN A 24 3.11 -14.66 7.13
N PRO A 25 1.98 -14.06 7.53
CA PRO A 25 1.89 -12.61 7.71
C PRO A 25 2.86 -12.14 8.80
N PRO A 26 3.51 -10.97 8.63
CA PRO A 26 4.29 -10.36 9.71
C PRO A 26 3.44 -10.16 10.98
N SER A 27 4.07 -10.21 12.16
CA SER A 27 3.39 -10.04 13.44
C SER A 27 2.61 -8.72 13.56
N TRP A 28 3.09 -7.67 12.87
CA TRP A 28 2.43 -6.38 12.79
C TRP A 28 1.29 -6.34 11.75
N TRP A 29 1.12 -7.31 10.86
CA TRP A 29 0.13 -7.25 9.76
C TRP A 29 -1.31 -7.07 10.27
N GLY A 30 -1.69 -7.76 11.34
CA GLY A 30 -2.94 -7.49 12.04
C GLY A 30 -3.27 -8.47 13.16
N LEU A 31 -3.47 -7.92 14.35
CA LEU A 31 -4.48 -8.36 15.31
C LEU A 31 -5.72 -7.48 15.07
N PHE A 32 -6.56 -7.81 14.09
CA PHE A 32 -7.89 -7.20 13.97
C PHE A 32 -8.92 -8.31 13.77
N ASN A 33 -9.52 -8.70 14.90
CA ASN A 33 -10.73 -9.52 15.00
C ASN A 33 -10.67 -10.92 14.36
N GLY A 34 -9.77 -11.75 14.86
CA GLY A 34 -10.06 -13.11 15.39
C GLY A 34 -10.65 -14.23 14.54
N LEU A 35 -11.16 -14.02 13.31
CA LEU A 35 -11.87 -15.09 12.60
C LEU A 35 -11.50 -15.26 11.11
N SER A 36 -10.83 -14.30 10.48
CA SER A 36 -10.42 -14.41 9.07
C SER A 36 -8.90 -14.38 8.92
N LYS A 37 -8.40 -15.17 7.96
CA LYS A 37 -7.00 -15.11 7.56
C LYS A 37 -6.68 -13.71 7.04
N PRO A 38 -5.50 -13.16 7.36
CA PRO A 38 -5.08 -11.88 6.82
C PRO A 38 -4.91 -11.98 5.30
N ARG A 39 -5.29 -10.92 4.59
CA ARG A 39 -5.24 -10.86 3.12
C ARG A 39 -4.35 -9.74 2.62
N GLY A 40 -3.77 -9.96 1.45
CA GLY A 40 -2.85 -9.05 0.78
C GLY A 40 -1.76 -9.81 0.04
N MET A 41 -0.79 -9.08 -0.48
CA MET A 41 0.33 -9.66 -1.23
C MET A 41 1.67 -9.15 -0.73
N VAL A 42 2.70 -9.96 -0.93
CA VAL A 42 4.09 -9.48 -0.93
C VAL A 42 4.34 -8.84 -2.30
N HIS A 43 4.66 -7.55 -2.31
CA HIS A 43 4.88 -6.82 -3.55
C HIS A 43 6.35 -6.86 -4.00
N LEU A 44 7.28 -6.54 -3.10
CA LEU A 44 8.71 -6.63 -3.35
C LEU A 44 9.32 -7.47 -2.23
N GLN A 45 10.25 -8.36 -2.54
CA GLN A 45 10.97 -9.14 -1.53
C GLN A 45 12.04 -8.32 -0.81
N ASN A 46 12.54 -7.27 -1.47
CA ASN A 46 13.55 -6.36 -0.95
C ASN A 46 13.08 -4.91 -1.16
N ALA A 47 12.83 -4.18 -0.07
CA ALA A 47 12.35 -2.81 -0.10
C ALA A 47 13.31 -1.83 -0.78
N LEU A 48 14.61 -2.14 -0.86
CA LEU A 48 15.58 -1.34 -1.62
C LEU A 48 15.23 -1.25 -3.12
N GLN A 49 14.49 -2.23 -3.66
CA GLN A 49 14.03 -2.23 -5.04
C GLN A 49 12.97 -1.14 -5.31
N LEU A 50 12.36 -0.56 -4.27
CA LEU A 50 11.39 0.51 -4.42
C LEU A 50 11.98 1.79 -5.03
N LYS A 51 13.31 1.94 -4.99
CA LYS A 51 14.05 3.07 -5.60
C LYS A 51 14.07 3.04 -7.13
N GLN A 52 13.75 1.89 -7.73
CA GLN A 52 13.77 1.73 -9.18
C GLN A 52 12.84 2.73 -9.89
N PRO A 53 13.15 3.11 -11.14
CA PRO A 53 12.38 4.08 -11.91
C PRO A 53 11.07 3.46 -12.45
N CYS A 54 10.19 3.04 -11.55
CA CYS A 54 8.85 2.55 -11.86
C CYS A 54 7.80 3.58 -11.40
N PRO A 55 6.85 3.99 -12.26
CA PRO A 55 5.83 4.99 -11.90
C PRO A 55 5.03 4.61 -10.64
N LEU A 56 4.61 3.35 -10.51
CA LEU A 56 3.83 2.92 -9.35
C LEU A 56 4.69 2.81 -8.08
N CYS A 57 5.97 2.42 -8.18
CA CYS A 57 6.91 2.50 -7.06
C CYS A 57 7.09 3.95 -6.61
N ALA A 58 7.18 4.92 -7.53
CA ALA A 58 7.24 6.34 -7.20
C ALA A 58 5.96 6.81 -6.47
N ILE A 59 4.78 6.37 -6.90
CA ILE A 59 3.51 6.65 -6.20
C ILE A 59 3.52 6.04 -4.80
N ILE A 60 4.00 4.81 -4.62
CA ILE A 60 4.12 4.18 -3.30
C ILE A 60 5.03 5.02 -2.39
N ARG A 61 6.23 5.40 -2.86
CA ARG A 61 7.17 6.27 -2.11
C ARG A 61 6.50 7.58 -1.69
N ALA A 62 5.87 8.28 -2.63
CA ALA A 62 5.17 9.52 -2.36
C ALA A 62 4.04 9.35 -1.33
N SER A 63 3.28 8.25 -1.42
CA SER A 63 2.20 7.96 -0.49
C SER A 63 2.70 7.67 0.94
N ILE A 64 3.88 7.08 1.09
CA ILE A 64 4.52 6.83 2.39
C ILE A 64 4.91 8.17 3.03
N VAL A 65 5.64 9.00 2.30
CA VAL A 65 6.04 10.34 2.76
C VAL A 65 4.81 11.16 3.17
N GLN A 66 3.79 11.21 2.30
CA GLN A 66 2.56 11.97 2.56
C GLN A 66 1.81 11.46 3.80
N TYR A 67 1.62 10.14 3.92
CA TYR A 67 0.82 9.56 5.01
C TYR A 67 1.51 9.70 6.36
N ASN A 68 2.84 9.63 6.42
CA ASN A 68 3.59 9.71 7.68
C ASN A 68 3.96 11.15 8.07
N GLY A 69 3.91 12.11 7.13
CA GLY A 69 4.09 13.54 7.36
C GLY A 69 2.81 14.31 7.71
N ASP A 70 1.62 13.77 7.45
CA ASP A 70 0.33 14.43 7.74
C ASP A 70 -0.21 14.02 9.12
N GLU A 71 -0.35 14.99 10.04
CA GLU A 71 -0.87 14.80 11.41
C GLU A 71 -2.31 14.25 11.46
N LYS A 72 -3.05 14.34 10.35
CA LYS A 72 -4.46 13.90 10.28
C LYS A 72 -4.64 12.39 10.24
N PHE A 73 -3.58 11.61 9.98
CA PHE A 73 -3.67 10.16 9.89
C PHE A 73 -3.09 9.50 11.16
N PRO A 74 -3.87 8.67 11.89
CA PRO A 74 -3.41 8.08 13.12
C PRO A 74 -2.24 7.12 12.85
N ARG A 75 -1.04 7.50 13.32
CA ARG A 75 0.11 6.60 13.41
C ARG A 75 -0.27 5.41 14.28
N ARG A 76 0.19 4.21 13.94
CA ARG A 76 -0.02 3.03 14.80
C ARG A 76 0.65 3.28 16.16
N LYS A 77 -0.12 3.12 17.24
CA LYS A 77 0.38 3.15 18.63
C LYS A 77 1.50 2.12 18.77
N GLY A 78 2.73 2.59 18.97
CA GLY A 78 3.93 1.76 19.11
C GLY A 78 5.15 2.30 18.37
N SER A 79 4.97 3.20 17.39
CA SER A 79 6.10 3.93 16.79
C SER A 79 6.66 4.91 17.81
N SER A 80 7.90 4.67 18.25
CA SER A 80 8.66 5.55 19.16
C SER A 80 9.17 6.82 18.48
N ALA A 81 8.71 7.12 17.26
CA ALA A 81 9.08 8.31 16.53
C ALA A 81 8.54 9.55 17.27
N SER A 82 9.48 10.35 17.79
CA SER A 82 9.24 11.67 18.34
C SER A 82 8.37 12.53 17.41
N SER A 83 7.64 13.45 18.01
CA SER A 83 6.90 14.49 17.29
C SER A 83 7.75 15.13 16.18
N GLN A 84 7.23 15.06 14.95
CA GLN A 84 7.66 15.86 13.79
C GLN A 84 9.03 15.55 13.14
N GLU A 85 9.28 14.32 12.70
CA GLU A 85 10.12 14.14 11.51
C GLU A 85 9.21 14.16 10.27
N GLN A 86 9.22 15.26 9.54
CA GLN A 86 8.64 15.34 8.21
C GLN A 86 9.61 14.64 7.27
N TRP A 87 9.31 13.39 6.91
CA TRP A 87 10.13 12.62 5.99
C TRP A 87 10.09 13.25 4.61
N ASP A 88 11.23 13.48 3.98
CA ASP A 88 11.28 13.66 2.53
C ASP A 88 11.53 12.30 1.82
N VAL A 89 11.50 12.28 0.49
CA VAL A 89 11.70 11.02 -0.27
C VAL A 89 13.11 10.48 -0.10
N ALA A 90 14.13 11.34 -0.02
CA ALA A 90 15.52 10.92 0.11
C ALA A 90 15.79 10.32 1.50
N ASP A 91 15.26 10.95 2.55
CA ASP A 91 15.30 10.45 3.93
C ASP A 91 14.62 9.10 4.03
N PHE A 92 13.42 8.97 3.46
CA PHE A 92 12.71 7.69 3.40
C PHE A 92 13.54 6.60 2.72
N GLU A 93 14.10 6.92 1.56
CA GLU A 93 14.91 5.97 0.80
C GLU A 93 16.21 5.57 1.51
N ALA A 94 16.81 6.46 2.31
CA ALA A 94 18.00 6.16 3.09
C ALA A 94 17.74 5.13 4.21
N HIS A 95 16.49 5.01 4.69
CA HIS A 95 16.10 4.12 5.77
C HIS A 95 15.52 2.78 5.31
N LEU A 96 15.40 2.56 3.99
CA LEU A 96 14.98 1.27 3.43
C LEU A 96 15.96 0.16 3.80
N ILE A 97 15.42 -1.02 4.09
CA ILE A 97 16.19 -2.21 4.47
C ILE A 97 15.88 -3.38 3.54
N ASP A 98 16.71 -4.41 3.58
CA ASP A 98 16.47 -5.67 2.87
C ASP A 98 15.37 -6.48 3.57
N ALA A 99 14.13 -6.12 3.29
CA ALA A 99 12.94 -6.77 3.83
C ALA A 99 11.75 -6.62 2.86
N PRO A 100 10.76 -7.53 2.93
CA PRO A 100 9.63 -7.52 2.01
C PRO A 100 8.66 -6.35 2.24
N ILE A 101 8.18 -5.77 1.14
CA ILE A 101 7.08 -4.80 1.11
C ILE A 101 5.77 -5.57 0.93
N TYR A 102 4.77 -5.17 1.70
CA TYR A 102 3.45 -5.81 1.66
C TYR A 102 2.37 -4.81 1.26
N LEU A 103 1.40 -5.27 0.46
CA LEU A 103 0.24 -4.46 0.06
C LEU A 103 -1.04 -5.09 0.59
N ARG A 104 -1.87 -4.26 1.21
CA ARG A 104 -3.16 -4.67 1.76
C ARG A 104 -4.29 -4.01 0.97
N PRO A 105 -5.33 -4.76 0.58
CA PRO A 105 -6.49 -4.18 -0.07
C PRO A 105 -7.14 -3.15 0.85
N LYS A 106 -7.46 -1.97 0.30
CA LYS A 106 -8.23 -0.96 1.01
C LYS A 106 -9.70 -1.08 0.62
N GLN A 107 -10.48 -1.66 1.53
CA GLN A 107 -11.93 -1.77 1.41
C GLN A 107 -12.60 -0.48 1.91
N ASP A 108 -13.70 -0.08 1.25
CA ASP A 108 -14.59 0.95 1.73
C ASP A 108 -15.85 0.28 2.32
N PHE A 109 -16.01 0.33 3.65
CA PHE A 109 -17.18 -0.24 4.32
C PHE A 109 -18.44 0.65 4.18
N LEU A 110 -18.29 1.89 3.70
CA LEU A 110 -19.37 2.90 3.66
C LEU A 110 -20.00 3.06 2.27
N ARG A 111 -19.37 2.56 1.19
CA ARG A 111 -19.93 2.63 -0.16
C ARG A 111 -19.99 1.25 -0.82
N ARG A 112 -21.21 0.70 -0.89
CA ARG A 112 -21.57 -0.55 -1.57
C ARG A 112 -21.51 -0.50 -3.11
N SER A 113 -21.12 0.62 -3.72
CA SER A 113 -21.15 0.73 -5.19
C SER A 113 -20.20 1.78 -5.78
N PHE A 114 -19.46 1.35 -6.80
CA PHE A 114 -19.00 2.07 -8.00
C PHE A 114 -19.04 1.05 -9.14
N PRO A 115 -19.34 1.47 -10.38
CA PRO A 115 -20.53 1.07 -11.12
C PRO A 115 -20.42 -0.33 -11.73
N GLU A 116 -20.51 -1.36 -10.90
CA GLU A 116 -21.04 -2.67 -11.29
C GLU A 116 -22.10 -3.08 -10.26
N GLU A 117 -23.17 -2.27 -10.18
CA GLU A 117 -24.31 -2.52 -9.28
C GLU A 117 -25.00 -3.87 -9.56
N SER A 118 -24.66 -4.54 -10.67
CA SER A 118 -25.22 -5.81 -11.11
C SER A 118 -24.41 -7.05 -10.74
N VAL A 119 -23.25 -6.93 -10.06
CA VAL A 119 -22.41 -8.08 -9.68
C VAL A 119 -22.47 -8.33 -8.17
N PRO A 120 -23.31 -9.26 -7.69
CA PRO A 120 -23.27 -9.72 -6.31
C PRO A 120 -21.86 -10.22 -5.98
N SER A 121 -21.28 -9.74 -4.87
CA SER A 121 -19.95 -10.11 -4.37
C SER A 121 -18.74 -9.40 -5.01
N ALA A 122 -18.95 -8.35 -5.80
CA ALA A 122 -17.84 -7.54 -6.31
C ALA A 122 -17.00 -6.94 -5.16
N TRP A 123 -15.68 -7.17 -5.20
CA TRP A 123 -14.74 -6.58 -4.24
C TRP A 123 -14.57 -5.09 -4.57
N HIS A 124 -15.11 -4.23 -3.72
CA HIS A 124 -15.01 -2.77 -3.86
C HIS A 124 -13.62 -2.27 -3.43
N LEU A 125 -12.60 -2.58 -4.23
CA LEU A 125 -11.23 -2.11 -4.00
C LEU A 125 -11.09 -0.67 -4.47
N ARG A 126 -10.78 0.23 -3.53
CA ARG A 126 -10.47 1.66 -3.81
C ARG A 126 -8.97 1.92 -3.89
N GLY A 127 -8.17 0.87 -3.92
CA GLY A 127 -6.72 0.92 -3.85
C GLY A 127 -6.17 0.04 -2.74
N PHE A 128 -5.00 0.40 -2.24
CA PHE A 128 -4.26 -0.42 -1.28
C PHE A 128 -3.47 0.42 -0.29
N THR A 129 -3.20 -0.17 0.87
CA THR A 129 -2.24 0.34 1.84
C THR A 129 -0.92 -0.40 1.64
N ALA A 130 0.16 0.34 1.38
CA ALA A 130 1.51 -0.18 1.33
C ALA A 130 2.13 -0.16 2.72
N PHE A 131 2.80 -1.25 3.11
CA PHE A 131 3.57 -1.40 4.33
C PHE A 131 5.02 -1.62 3.94
N VAL A 132 5.87 -0.64 4.23
CA VAL A 132 7.28 -0.64 3.83
C VAL A 132 8.14 -0.70 5.09
N PRO A 133 8.88 -1.81 5.31
CA PRO A 133 9.84 -1.90 6.39
C PRO A 133 10.97 -0.88 6.20
N VAL A 134 11.31 -0.20 7.28
CA VAL A 134 12.47 0.68 7.40
C VAL A 134 13.30 0.27 8.61
N LYS A 135 14.45 0.88 8.81
CA LYS A 135 15.29 0.60 9.98
C LYS A 135 14.53 0.85 11.29
N GLY A 136 14.12 -0.23 11.95
CA GLY A 136 13.48 -0.21 13.27
C GLY A 136 11.98 0.03 13.30
N ASP A 137 11.31 0.21 12.15
CA ASP A 137 9.86 0.45 12.07
C ASP A 137 9.26 -0.03 10.73
N VAL A 138 7.95 0.08 10.56
CA VAL A 138 7.23 -0.15 9.31
C VAL A 138 6.37 1.06 9.00
N LEU A 139 6.70 1.76 7.92
CA LEU A 139 5.94 2.91 7.46
C LEU A 139 4.78 2.49 6.57
N THR A 140 3.69 3.25 6.65
CA THR A 140 2.47 2.96 5.90
C THR A 140 2.13 4.08 4.94
N GLY A 141 1.71 3.72 3.73
CA GLY A 141 1.29 4.66 2.69
C GLY A 141 -0.02 4.20 2.08
N VAL A 142 -0.86 5.12 1.65
CA VAL A 142 -2.17 4.77 1.06
C VAL A 142 -2.21 5.22 -0.39
N VAL A 143 -2.36 4.26 -1.30
CA VAL A 143 -2.58 4.51 -2.72
C VAL A 143 -4.05 4.32 -3.02
N ARG A 144 -4.71 5.35 -3.55
CA ARG A 144 -6.11 5.28 -3.97
C ARG A 144 -6.19 5.10 -5.48
N LEU A 145 -7.00 4.15 -5.92
CA LEU A 145 -7.40 3.96 -7.30
C LEU A 145 -8.70 4.74 -7.51
N PHE A 146 -8.67 5.71 -8.41
CA PHE A 146 -9.87 6.40 -8.87
C PHE A 146 -10.32 5.73 -10.17
N ALA A 147 -11.61 5.39 -10.27
CA ALA A 147 -12.17 5.02 -11.57
C ALA A 147 -12.08 6.25 -12.49
N GLN A 148 -11.71 6.04 -13.76
CA GLN A 148 -11.86 7.11 -14.73
C GLN A 148 -13.35 7.52 -14.76
N PRO A 149 -13.66 8.84 -14.75
CA PRO A 149 -15.02 9.26 -14.98
C PRO A 149 -15.44 8.72 -16.36
N VAL A 150 -16.52 7.95 -16.39
CA VAL A 150 -17.15 7.58 -17.66
C VAL A 150 -17.64 8.90 -18.26
N LEU A 151 -16.91 9.43 -19.23
CA LEU A 151 -17.41 10.53 -20.03
C LEU A 151 -18.65 10.00 -20.75
N PRO A 152 -19.83 10.63 -20.61
CA PRO A 152 -20.97 10.24 -21.42
C PRO A 152 -20.61 10.45 -22.89
N LEU A 153 -20.79 9.40 -23.70
CA LEU A 153 -20.76 9.46 -25.16
C LEU A 153 -21.90 10.33 -25.68
#